data_AF-A0AA38F0M5-F1
#
_entry.id   AF-A0AA38F0M5-F1
#
_cell.length_a   1.000
_cell.length_b   1.000
_cell.length_c   1.000
_cell.angle_alpha   90.00
_cell.angle_beta   90.00
_cell.angle_gamma   90.00
#
_symmetry.space_group_name_H-M   'P 1'
#
loop_
_entity.id
_entity.type
_entity.pdbx_description
1 polymer ?
#
loop_
_entity_poly.entity_id
_entity_poly.type
_entity_poly.pdbx_seq_one_letter_code
_entity_poly.pdbx_strand_id
1 'polypeptide(L)' 'ALRAWYIKINQLLQDSGFKRSHSDPNLYFKSDGNDIVLLIVYGDDLAITCSGTAAIHK' A
#
# COMPACT_ATOMS: atom_id res chain seq x y z
N ALA A 1 -2.25 -16.29 -15.99
CA ALA A 1 -0.85 -15.84 -15.85
C ALA A 1 -0.53 -15.69 -14.37
N LEU A 2 0.62 -16.20 -13.92
CA LEU A 2 1.04 -16.14 -12.52
C LEU A 2 1.01 -14.66 -12.04
N ARG A 3 0.44 -14.40 -10.86
CA ARG A 3 0.33 -13.08 -10.21
C ARG A 3 -0.60 -12.03 -10.84
N ALA A 4 -1.65 -12.45 -11.56
CA ALA A 4 -2.73 -11.54 -11.98
C ALA A 4 -3.35 -10.76 -10.79
N TRP A 5 -3.39 -11.38 -9.60
CA TRP A 5 -3.85 -10.75 -8.37
C TRP A 5 -2.94 -9.58 -7.94
N TYR A 6 -1.63 -9.69 -8.14
CA TYR A 6 -0.68 -8.63 -7.81
C TYR A 6 -0.86 -7.41 -8.71
N ILE A 7 -1.10 -7.63 -10.00
CA ILE A 7 -1.40 -6.54 -10.96
C ILE A 7 -2.66 -5.79 -10.52
N LYS A 8 -3.71 -6.54 -10.15
CA LYS A 8 -4.98 -5.97 -9.69
C LYS A 8 -4.82 -5.17 -8.39
N ILE A 9 -4.08 -5.70 -7.41
CA ILE A 9 -3.77 -4.99 -6.17
C ILE A 9 -2.96 -3.73 -6.44
N ASN A 10 -1.93 -3.81 -7.28
CA ASN A 10 -1.12 -2.65 -7.61
C ASN A 10 -1.97 -1.53 -8.24
N GLN A 11 -2.82 -1.86 -9.22
CA GLN A 11 -3.73 -0.89 -9.82
C GLN A 11 -4.66 -0.28 -8.77
N LEU A 12 -5.31 -1.11 -7.96
CA LEU A 12 -6.22 -0.67 -6.91
C LEU A 12 -5.54 0.27 -5.89
N LEU A 13 -4.31 -0.04 -5.48
CA LEU A 13 -3.53 0.81 -4.56
C LEU A 13 -3.17 2.15 -5.19
N GLN A 14 -2.72 2.15 -6.45
CA GLN A 14 -2.40 3.39 -7.18
C GLN A 14 -3.64 4.27 -7.37
N ASP A 15 -4.77 3.68 -7.78
CA ASP A 15 -6.05 4.37 -7.93
C ASP A 15 -6.57 4.94 -6.60
N SER A 16 -6.23 4.28 -5.47
CA SER A 16 -6.55 4.74 -4.11
C SER A 16 -5.59 5.82 -3.57
N GLY A 17 -4.60 6.23 -4.38
CA GLY A 17 -3.63 7.28 -4.06
C GLY A 17 -2.39 6.80 -3.31
N PHE A 18 -2.15 5.48 -3.20
CA PHE A 18 -0.88 4.97 -2.71
C PHE A 18 0.20 5.12 -3.77
N LYS A 19 1.39 5.50 -3.32
CA LYS A 19 2.61 5.53 -4.12
C LYS A 19 3.43 4.30 -3.80
N ARG A 20 4.08 3.74 -4.82
CA ARG A 20 5.02 2.64 -4.66
C ARG A 20 6.40 3.19 -4.32
N SER A 21 7.09 2.56 -3.37
CA SER A 21 8.47 2.90 -3.04
C SER A 21 9.41 2.60 -4.20
N HIS A 22 10.35 3.50 -4.45
CA HIS A 22 11.39 3.28 -5.45
C HIS A 22 12.40 2.22 -4.99
N SER A 23 12.70 2.19 -3.69
CA SER A 23 13.68 1.27 -3.09
C SER A 23 13.13 -0.14 -2.91
N ASP A 24 11.82 -0.29 -2.75
CA ASP A 24 11.16 -1.59 -2.61
C ASP A 24 9.80 -1.61 -3.34
N PRO A 25 9.67 -2.35 -4.47
CA PRO A 25 8.43 -2.44 -5.24
C PRO A 25 7.24 -3.07 -4.49
N ASN A 26 7.49 -3.73 -3.37
CA ASN A 26 6.47 -4.35 -2.53
C ASN A 26 5.92 -3.38 -1.47
N LEU A 27 6.62 -2.28 -1.21
CA LEU A 27 6.21 -1.25 -0.25
C LEU A 27 5.42 -0.14 -0.96
N TYR A 28 4.25 0.14 -0.40
CA TYR A 28 3.37 1.22 -0.78
C TYR A 28 3.21 2.16 0.40
N PHE A 29 3.05 3.44 0.10
CA PHE A 29 2.84 4.45 1.11
C PHE A 29 1.86 5.51 0.64
N LYS A 30 1.10 6.06 1.57
CA LYS A 30 0.19 7.18 1.36
C LYS A 30 0.30 8.12 2.55
N SER A 31 0.42 9.41 2.27
CA SER A 31 0.42 10.45 3.30
C SER A 31 -0.92 11.19 3.27
N ASP A 32 -1.55 11.36 4.43
CA ASP A 32 -2.72 12.22 4.62
C ASP A 32 -2.44 13.19 5.78
N GLY A 33 -2.12 14.45 5.43
CA GLY A 33 -1.67 15.44 6.42
C GLY A 33 -0.38 15.02 7.13
N ASN A 34 -0.45 14.87 8.45
CA ASN A 34 0.67 14.41 9.30
C ASN A 34 0.75 12.89 9.40
N ASP A 35 -0.23 12.16 8.87
CA ASP A 35 -0.26 10.71 8.96
C ASP A 35 0.31 10.04 7.73
N ILE A 36 0.97 8.91 7.95
CA ILE A 36 1.45 8.01 6.92
C ILE A 36 0.83 6.63 7.09
N VAL A 37 0.37 6.05 5.99
CA VAL A 37 -0.02 4.65 5.89
C VAL A 37 1.04 3.94 5.06
N LEU A 38 1.55 2.83 5.59
CA LEU A 38 2.50 1.95 4.93
C LEU A 38 1.84 0.60 4.70
N LEU A 39 1.98 0.06 3.49
CA LEU A 39 1.43 -1.23 3.11
C LEU A 39 2.51 -2.04 2.39
N ILE A 40 2.75 -3.27 2.81
CA ILE A 40 3.74 -4.17 2.23
C ILE A 40 3.02 -5.40 1.67
N VAL A 41 3.26 -5.71 0.40
CA VAL A 41 2.75 -6.92 -0.28
C VAL A 41 3.92 -7.84 -0.58
N TYR A 42 4.08 -8.94 0.16
CA TYR A 42 5.22 -9.84 -0.01
C TYR A 42 4.79 -11.29 -0.13
N GLY A 43 4.95 -11.89 -1.31
CA GLY A 43 4.50 -13.26 -1.54
C GLY A 43 2.99 -13.38 -1.35
N ASP A 44 2.57 -14.16 -0.36
CA ASP A 44 1.17 -14.38 0.01
C ASP A 44 0.71 -13.52 1.20
N ASP A 45 1.62 -12.70 1.76
CA ASP A 45 1.38 -11.88 2.94
C ASP A 45 1.11 -10.41 2.59
N LEU A 46 0.21 -9.79 3.37
CA LEU A 46 -0.12 -8.36 3.32
C LEU A 46 -0.02 -7.77 4.72
N ALA A 47 0.86 -6.79 4.92
CA ALA A 47 0.95 -6.03 6.16
C ALA A 47 0.57 -4.57 5.93
N ILE A 48 -0.18 -3.98 6.86
CA ILE A 48 -0.53 -2.56 6.85
C ILE A 48 -0.28 -1.96 8.23
N THR A 49 0.29 -0.76 8.25
CA THR A 49 0.48 0.03 9.47
C THR A 49 0.29 1.51 9.17
N CYS A 50 0.01 2.30 10.19
CA CYS A 50 -0.16 3.74 10.07
C CYS A 50 0.40 4.47 11.29
N SER A 51 0.79 5.74 11.11
CA SER A 51 1.24 6.59 12.23
C SER A 51 0.12 7.09 13.13
N GLY A 52 -1.13 7.17 12.64
CA GLY A 52 -2.28 7.68 13.38
C GLY A 52 -3.52 6.85 13.16
N THR A 53 -4.27 6.57 14.24
CA THR A 53 -5.49 5.72 14.21
C THR A 53 -6.59 6.27 13.30
N ALA A 54 -6.61 7.57 13.03
CA ALA A 54 -7.57 8.22 12.14
C ALA A 54 -7.39 7.83 10.66
N ALA A 55 -6.18 7.43 10.24
CA ALA A 55 -5.87 7.16 8.84
C ALA A 55 -6.41 5.81 8.32
N ILE A 56 -6.79 4.89 9.21
CA ILE A 56 -7.35 3.58 8.84
C ILE A 56 -8.88 3.62 8.70
N HIS A 57 -9.55 4.65 9.24
CA HIS A 57 -11.01 4.70 9.37
C HIS A 57 -11.76 5.51 8.28
N LYS A 58 -11.11 5.85 7.16
CA LYS A 58 -11.73 6.63 6.07
C LYS A 58 -12.08 5.79 4.85
#